data_AF-A0A1D6PP98-F1
#
_entry.id   AF-A0A1D6PP98-F1
#
_cell.length_a   1.000
_cell.length_b   1.000
_cell.length_c   1.000
_cell.angle_alpha   90.00
_cell.angle_beta   90.00
_cell.angle_gamma   90.00
#
_symmetry.space_group_name_H-M   'P 1'
#
loop_
_entity.id
_entity.type
_entity.pdbx_description
1 polymer ?
#
loop_
_entity_poly.entity_id
_entity_poly.type
_entity_poly.pdbx_seq_one_letter_code
_entity_poly.pdbx_strand_id
1 'polypeptide(L)'
;MEAFLAGLFRAPPRAVPAPRGTPLPSLPLFYGRRRRRPSSSVVCMAEPYLIAKLDSAEKAWKEMSVRLADPDIVSDPSEYQKIAQSVSELDQVVTTYRQFKDCERQLEATKALEKENEGDPDMLEMIASELEALSNQLAELEEKMKFLLLPSDPLDSRNILLEVRAGAGGDEAGIWAGDLVGR
;
A
#
# COMPACT_ATOMS: atom_id res chain seq x y z
N MET A 1 -5.58 64.17 49.42
CA MET A 1 -6.54 63.44 50.28
C MET A 1 -7.81 64.25 50.26
N GLU A 2 -8.85 63.90 49.51
CA GLU A 2 -9.70 62.68 49.54
C GLU A 2 -11.11 63.21 49.86
N ALA A 3 -12.01 63.24 48.87
CA ALA A 3 -13.47 63.15 49.05
C ALA A 3 -14.22 63.38 47.74
N PHE A 4 -14.92 62.32 47.31
CA PHE A 4 -16.34 62.32 46.92
C PHE A 4 -16.84 63.37 45.92
N LEU A 5 -17.16 62.90 44.71
CA LEU A 5 -18.29 63.45 43.94
C LEU A 5 -19.07 62.32 43.28
N ALA A 6 -20.36 62.32 43.58
CA ALA A 6 -21.36 61.37 43.15
C ALA A 6 -21.84 61.64 41.71
N GLY A 7 -22.21 60.55 41.04
CA GLY A 7 -23.44 60.45 40.26
C GLY A 7 -23.50 61.18 38.92
N LEU A 8 -23.64 60.40 37.84
CA LEU A 8 -24.68 60.64 36.84
C LEU A 8 -24.90 59.37 36.00
N PHE A 9 -26.02 58.72 36.30
CA PHE A 9 -26.69 57.73 35.46
C PHE A 9 -26.83 58.28 34.03
N ARG A 10 -26.26 57.58 33.04
CA ARG A 10 -26.51 57.85 31.62
C ARG A 10 -27.25 56.65 31.03
N ALA A 11 -28.46 56.91 30.55
CA ALA A 11 -29.36 55.93 29.95
C ALA A 11 -28.75 55.21 28.74
N PRO A 12 -29.17 53.95 28.45
CA PRO A 12 -28.59 53.12 27.40
C PRO A 12 -28.97 53.61 25.98
N PRO A 13 -28.10 53.39 24.97
CA PRO A 13 -28.46 53.67 23.58
C PRO A 13 -29.57 52.72 23.08
N ARG A 14 -30.50 53.29 22.32
CA ARG A 14 -31.68 52.61 21.74
C ARG A 14 -31.28 51.48 20.79
N ALA A 15 -31.98 50.35 20.91
CA ALA A 15 -31.87 49.21 19.99
C ALA A 15 -32.27 49.60 18.56
N VAL A 16 -31.43 49.20 17.60
CA VAL A 16 -31.69 49.35 16.16
C VAL A 16 -32.69 48.28 15.72
N PRO A 17 -33.77 48.61 14.99
CA PRO A 17 -34.70 47.60 14.49
C PRO A 17 -34.05 46.75 13.40
N ALA A 18 -34.15 45.42 13.52
CA ALA A 18 -33.69 44.47 12.51
C ALA A 18 -34.47 44.65 11.19
N PRO A 19 -33.80 44.60 10.02
CA PRO A 19 -34.50 44.63 8.75
C PRO A 19 -35.33 43.34 8.56
N ARG A 20 -36.55 43.52 8.04
CA ARG A 20 -37.50 42.45 7.75
C ARG A 20 -36.90 41.51 6.70
N GLY A 21 -36.95 40.20 6.99
CA GLY A 21 -36.34 39.15 6.18
C GLY A 21 -36.77 39.22 4.71
N THR A 22 -35.78 39.19 3.83
CA THR A 22 -35.97 38.76 2.45
C THR A 22 -36.22 37.24 2.46
N PRO A 23 -37.14 36.70 1.65
CA PRO A 23 -37.24 35.26 1.49
C PRO A 23 -35.94 34.73 0.90
N LEU A 24 -35.36 33.71 1.52
CA LEU A 24 -34.21 32.99 0.99
C LEU A 24 -34.58 32.44 -0.40
N PRO A 25 -33.68 32.51 -1.40
CA PRO A 25 -33.91 31.85 -2.67
C PRO A 25 -34.01 30.33 -2.43
N SER A 26 -35.01 29.68 -3.03
CA SER A 26 -35.15 28.23 -3.00
C SER A 26 -33.90 27.60 -3.60
N LEU A 27 -33.08 26.97 -2.74
CA LEU A 27 -32.00 26.11 -3.18
C LEU A 27 -32.60 25.03 -4.10
N PRO A 28 -32.02 24.78 -5.28
CA PRO A 28 -32.47 23.66 -6.10
C PRO A 28 -32.31 22.38 -5.27
N LEU A 29 -33.34 21.53 -5.30
CA LEU A 29 -33.27 20.16 -4.83
C LEU A 29 -32.02 19.54 -5.45
N PHE A 30 -30.95 19.42 -4.66
CA PHE A 30 -29.77 18.66 -5.01
C PHE A 30 -30.22 17.22 -5.14
N TYR A 31 -30.63 16.85 -6.35
CA TYR A 31 -30.75 15.47 -6.78
C TYR A 31 -29.43 14.81 -6.41
N GLY A 32 -29.52 13.81 -5.55
CA GLY A 32 -28.37 13.16 -4.95
C GLY A 32 -27.32 12.87 -6.01
N ARG A 33 -26.17 13.56 -5.91
CA ARG A 33 -24.93 13.01 -6.41
C ARG A 33 -24.74 11.73 -5.61
N ARG A 34 -25.22 10.59 -6.16
CA ARG A 34 -24.65 9.29 -5.83
C ARG A 34 -23.15 9.50 -5.97
N ARG A 35 -22.45 9.58 -4.84
CA ARG A 35 -21.00 9.38 -4.85
C ARG A 35 -20.84 8.01 -5.49
N ARG A 36 -20.47 7.98 -6.77
CA ARG A 36 -19.94 6.76 -7.38
C ARG A 36 -18.85 6.34 -6.40
N ARG A 37 -19.05 5.21 -5.71
CA ARG A 37 -17.95 4.51 -5.07
C ARG A 37 -16.87 4.40 -6.16
N PRO A 38 -15.62 4.76 -5.89
CA PRO A 38 -14.57 4.38 -6.83
C PRO A 38 -14.70 2.86 -6.96
N SER A 39 -15.04 2.38 -8.16
CA SER A 39 -14.92 0.95 -8.42
C SER A 39 -13.45 0.64 -8.17
N SER A 40 -13.23 -0.41 -7.38
CA SER A 40 -11.93 -0.97 -7.03
C SER A 40 -11.10 -1.20 -8.29
N SER A 41 -10.42 -0.15 -8.72
CA SER A 41 -9.38 -0.21 -9.74
C SER A 41 -8.09 -0.53 -8.99
N VAL A 42 -8.11 -1.66 -8.27
CA VAL A 42 -6.86 -2.30 -7.87
C VAL A 42 -6.33 -2.96 -9.12
N VAL A 43 -5.61 -2.16 -9.90
CA VAL A 43 -4.66 -2.68 -10.86
C VAL A 43 -3.35 -2.65 -10.09
N CYS A 44 -2.99 -3.75 -9.44
CA CYS A 44 -1.68 -3.93 -8.83
C CYS A 44 -0.64 -3.74 -9.93
N MET A 45 -0.07 -2.53 -10.01
CA MET A 45 1.10 -2.25 -10.83
C MET A 45 2.27 -2.33 -9.86
N ALA A 46 2.77 -3.54 -9.65
CA ALA A 46 4.02 -3.72 -8.94
C ALA A 46 5.07 -2.78 -9.53
N GLU A 47 5.87 -2.14 -8.69
CA GLU A 47 6.84 -1.12 -9.11
C GLU A 47 7.72 -1.63 -10.28
N PRO A 48 7.88 -0.88 -11.39
CA PRO A 48 8.56 -1.40 -12.59
C PRO A 48 9.98 -1.92 -12.33
N TYR A 49 10.67 -1.31 -11.37
CA TYR A 49 12.00 -1.75 -10.94
C TYR A 49 11.99 -3.10 -10.21
N LEU A 50 10.94 -3.38 -9.43
CA LEU A 50 10.76 -4.67 -8.74
C LEU A 50 10.62 -5.80 -9.76
N ILE A 51 9.78 -5.60 -10.78
CA ILE A 51 9.58 -6.57 -11.86
C ILE A 51 10.89 -6.84 -12.61
N ALA A 52 11.63 -5.78 -12.98
CA ALA A 52 12.92 -5.94 -13.66
C ALA A 52 13.94 -6.76 -12.85
N LYS A 53 13.95 -6.61 -11.51
CA LYS A 53 14.78 -7.45 -10.64
C LYS A 53 14.34 -8.90 -10.63
N LEU A 54 13.04 -9.16 -10.53
CA LEU A 54 12.46 -10.51 -10.50
C LEU A 54 12.70 -11.24 -11.83
N ASP A 55 12.56 -10.54 -12.96
CA ASP A 55 12.92 -11.07 -14.27
C ASP A 55 14.40 -11.43 -14.37
N SER A 56 15.29 -10.58 -13.85
CA SER A 56 16.71 -10.88 -13.79
C SER A 56 17.01 -12.10 -12.92
N ALA A 57 16.32 -12.24 -11.78
CA ALA A 57 16.46 -13.39 -10.88
C ALA A 57 15.96 -14.69 -11.53
N GLU A 58 14.80 -14.66 -12.20
CA GLU A 58 14.28 -15.82 -12.94
C GLU A 58 15.20 -16.22 -14.10
N LYS A 59 15.76 -15.24 -14.83
CA LYS A 59 16.72 -15.51 -15.89
C LYS A 59 17.97 -16.18 -15.35
N ALA A 60 18.56 -15.65 -14.28
CA ALA A 60 19.74 -16.23 -13.64
C ALA A 60 19.46 -17.65 -13.12
N TRP A 61 18.31 -17.85 -12.45
CA TRP A 61 17.87 -19.17 -12.00
C TRP A 61 17.74 -20.15 -13.17
N LYS A 62 17.17 -19.74 -14.30
CA LYS A 62 17.00 -20.59 -15.48
C LYS A 62 18.35 -20.96 -16.10
N GLU A 63 19.24 -19.99 -16.25
CA GLU A 63 20.60 -20.21 -16.78
C GLU A 63 21.38 -21.20 -15.91
N MET A 64 21.36 -21.02 -14.59
CA MET A 64 22.02 -21.95 -13.66
C MET A 64 21.35 -23.33 -13.63
N SER A 65 20.02 -23.38 -13.69
CA SER A 65 19.29 -24.65 -13.75
C SER A 65 19.63 -25.46 -15.00
N VAL A 66 19.81 -24.80 -16.15
CA VAL A 66 20.28 -25.46 -17.38
C VAL A 66 21.72 -25.97 -17.20
N ARG A 67 22.60 -25.19 -16.57
CA ARG A 67 23.99 -25.61 -16.31
C ARG A 67 24.10 -26.84 -15.40
N LEU A 68 23.14 -27.09 -14.52
CA LEU A 68 23.11 -28.32 -13.71
C LEU A 68 22.93 -29.59 -14.54
N ALA A 69 22.42 -29.48 -15.78
CA ALA A 69 22.29 -30.60 -16.71
C ALA A 69 23.52 -30.78 -17.62
N ASP A 70 24.51 -29.89 -17.54
CA ASP A 70 25.73 -29.95 -18.34
C ASP A 70 26.64 -31.10 -17.84
N PRO A 71 27.04 -32.07 -18.69
CA PRO A 71 27.93 -33.16 -18.31
C PRO A 71 29.23 -32.70 -17.65
N ASP A 72 29.79 -31.56 -18.07
CA ASP A 72 31.03 -31.03 -17.52
C ASP A 72 30.83 -30.60 -16.06
N ILE A 73 29.69 -29.96 -15.74
CA ILE A 73 29.31 -29.57 -14.38
C ILE A 73 28.94 -30.79 -13.52
N VAL A 74 28.19 -31.73 -14.08
CA VAL A 74 27.79 -32.97 -13.36
C VAL A 74 29.00 -33.80 -12.96
N SER A 75 30.08 -33.75 -13.75
CA SER A 75 31.32 -34.46 -13.46
C SER A 75 32.20 -33.80 -12.37
N ASP A 76 31.92 -32.55 -11.99
CA ASP A 76 32.60 -31.82 -10.90
C ASP A 76 31.64 -31.61 -9.71
N PRO A 77 31.75 -32.43 -8.65
CA PRO A 77 30.88 -32.33 -7.48
C PRO A 77 30.94 -30.97 -6.76
N SER A 78 32.09 -30.28 -6.80
CA SER A 78 32.24 -29.00 -6.10
C SER A 78 31.49 -27.89 -6.83
N GLU A 79 31.66 -27.80 -8.15
CA GLU A 79 30.96 -26.82 -8.98
C GLU A 79 29.45 -27.12 -9.03
N TYR A 80 29.06 -28.40 -9.13
CA TYR A 80 27.66 -28.80 -9.04
C TYR A 80 27.01 -28.33 -7.75
N GLN A 81 27.66 -28.56 -6.59
CA GLN A 81 27.11 -28.16 -5.29
C GLN A 81 26.92 -26.64 -5.20
N LYS A 82 27.89 -25.85 -5.68
CA LYS A 82 27.78 -24.38 -5.69
C LYS A 82 26.59 -23.91 -6.51
N ILE A 83 26.46 -24.41 -7.74
CA ILE A 83 25.36 -24.01 -8.65
C ILE A 83 24.02 -24.48 -8.07
N ALA A 84 23.93 -25.69 -7.55
CA ALA A 84 22.72 -26.24 -6.95
C ALA A 84 22.27 -25.41 -5.74
N GLN A 85 23.20 -24.97 -4.91
CA GLN A 85 22.92 -24.09 -3.78
C GLN A 85 22.36 -22.74 -4.25
N SER A 86 23.01 -22.09 -5.23
CA SER A 86 22.52 -20.81 -5.76
C SER A 86 21.15 -20.92 -6.47
N VAL A 87 20.87 -22.04 -7.13
CA VAL A 87 19.54 -22.32 -7.69
C VAL A 87 18.51 -22.46 -6.56
N SER A 88 18.84 -23.19 -5.50
CA SER A 88 17.96 -23.37 -4.34
C SER A 88 17.67 -22.05 -3.61
N GLU A 89 18.65 -21.15 -3.52
CA GLU A 89 18.48 -19.83 -2.90
C GLU A 89 17.48 -18.95 -3.67
N LEU A 90 17.46 -19.07 -5.00
CA LEU A 90 16.55 -18.31 -5.86
C LEU A 90 15.19 -18.99 -6.08
N ASP A 91 15.06 -20.28 -5.75
CA ASP A 91 13.89 -21.09 -6.11
C ASP A 91 12.58 -20.54 -5.53
N GLN A 92 12.61 -20.08 -4.27
CA GLN A 92 11.44 -19.51 -3.62
C GLN A 92 11.02 -18.16 -4.23
N VAL A 93 12.00 -17.32 -4.60
CA VAL A 93 11.77 -16.03 -5.28
C VAL A 93 11.11 -16.28 -6.62
N VAL A 94 11.68 -17.18 -7.43
CA VAL A 94 11.21 -17.48 -8.79
C VAL A 94 9.85 -18.17 -8.77
N THR A 95 9.61 -19.11 -7.86
CA THR A 95 8.31 -19.78 -7.71
C THR A 95 7.22 -18.78 -7.34
N THR A 96 7.48 -17.88 -6.40
CA THR A 96 6.52 -16.84 -6.01
C THR A 96 6.26 -15.87 -7.18
N TYR A 97 7.31 -15.50 -7.94
CA TYR A 97 7.16 -14.64 -9.10
C TYR A 97 6.36 -15.29 -10.24
N ARG A 98 6.52 -16.59 -10.47
CA ARG A 98 5.68 -17.31 -11.44
C ARG A 98 4.22 -17.34 -11.02
N GLN A 99 3.94 -17.58 -9.74
CA GLN A 99 2.58 -17.51 -9.20
C GLN A 99 1.97 -16.12 -9.40
N PHE A 100 2.75 -15.06 -9.21
CA PHE A 100 2.33 -13.69 -9.48
C PHE A 100 1.94 -13.50 -10.95
N LYS A 101 2.82 -13.88 -11.90
CA LYS A 101 2.53 -13.81 -13.34
C LYS A 101 1.32 -14.63 -13.75
N ASP A 102 1.12 -15.79 -13.13
CA ASP A 102 -0.04 -16.64 -13.41
C ASP A 102 -1.34 -15.99 -12.91
N CYS A 103 -1.30 -15.39 -11.72
CA CYS A 103 -2.42 -14.64 -11.16
C CYS A 103 -2.75 -13.39 -11.98
N GLU A 104 -1.73 -12.67 -12.50
CA GLU A 104 -1.94 -11.55 -13.43
C GLU A 104 -2.66 -12.00 -14.70
N ARG A 105 -2.22 -13.11 -15.32
CA ARG A 105 -2.89 -13.66 -16.51
C ARG A 105 -4.32 -14.08 -16.23
N GLN A 106 -4.59 -14.69 -15.08
CA GLN A 106 -5.94 -15.05 -14.66
C GLN A 106 -6.81 -13.81 -14.50
N LEU A 107 -6.29 -12.77 -13.86
CA LEU A 107 -7.01 -11.53 -13.65
C LEU A 107 -7.33 -10.82 -14.98
N GLU A 108 -6.40 -10.83 -15.94
CA GLU A 108 -6.66 -10.33 -17.31
C GLU A 108 -7.73 -11.16 -18.03
N ALA A 109 -7.68 -12.49 -17.93
CA ALA A 109 -8.67 -13.38 -18.51
C ALA A 109 -10.06 -13.14 -17.89
N THR A 110 -10.16 -13.02 -16.57
CA THR A 110 -11.42 -12.74 -15.86
C THR A 110 -11.98 -11.36 -16.22
N LYS A 111 -11.14 -10.34 -16.43
CA LYS A 111 -11.57 -9.03 -16.96
C LYS A 111 -12.09 -9.11 -18.40
N ALA A 112 -11.55 -10.03 -19.22
CA ALA A 112 -12.10 -10.27 -20.55
C ALA A 112 -13.48 -10.92 -20.47
N LEU A 113 -13.65 -11.90 -19.57
CA LEU A 113 -14.95 -12.54 -19.31
C LEU A 113 -16.00 -11.53 -18.82
N GLU A 114 -15.63 -10.55 -17.99
CA GLU A 114 -16.54 -9.48 -17.56
C GLU A 114 -17.17 -8.75 -18.75
N LYS A 115 -16.34 -8.40 -19.75
CA LYS A 115 -16.78 -7.71 -20.97
C LYS A 115 -17.67 -8.57 -21.87
N GLU A 116 -17.42 -9.88 -21.89
CA GLU A 116 -18.23 -10.82 -22.67
C GLU A 116 -19.61 -11.06 -22.05
N ASN A 117 -19.76 -10.83 -20.74
CA ASN A 117 -20.96 -11.15 -19.97
C ASN A 117 -21.68 -9.91 -19.40
N GLU A 118 -21.49 -8.72 -19.98
CA GLU A 118 -22.11 -7.45 -19.55
C GLU A 118 -23.65 -7.48 -19.45
N GLY A 119 -24.30 -8.48 -20.07
CA GLY A 119 -25.75 -8.66 -20.08
C GLY A 119 -26.33 -9.60 -19.01
N ASP A 120 -25.49 -10.29 -18.22
CA ASP A 120 -25.93 -11.27 -17.22
C ASP A 120 -25.50 -10.81 -15.80
N PRO A 121 -26.43 -10.20 -15.02
CA PRO A 121 -26.12 -9.68 -13.69
C PRO A 121 -25.60 -10.71 -12.69
N ASP A 122 -26.09 -11.95 -12.75
CA ASP A 122 -25.69 -13.01 -11.82
C ASP A 122 -24.27 -13.48 -12.15
N MET A 123 -23.94 -13.58 -13.45
CA MET A 123 -22.58 -13.87 -13.90
C MET A 123 -21.60 -12.75 -13.51
N LEU A 124 -22.00 -11.48 -13.65
CA LEU A 124 -21.16 -10.34 -13.29
C LEU A 124 -20.84 -10.26 -11.80
N GLU A 125 -21.77 -10.65 -10.91
CA GLU A 125 -21.50 -10.71 -9.48
C GLU A 125 -20.44 -11.77 -9.13
N MET A 126 -20.51 -12.93 -9.77
CA MET A 126 -19.50 -13.98 -9.64
C MET A 126 -18.13 -13.51 -10.15
N ILE A 127 -18.09 -12.89 -11.32
CA ILE A 127 -16.86 -12.34 -11.92
C ILE A 127 -16.24 -11.25 -11.03
N ALA A 128 -17.06 -10.35 -10.48
CA ALA A 128 -16.58 -9.30 -9.58
C ALA A 128 -15.92 -9.87 -8.32
N SER A 129 -16.50 -10.93 -7.75
CA SER A 129 -15.94 -11.64 -6.59
C SER A 129 -14.59 -12.29 -6.92
N GLU A 130 -14.49 -12.92 -8.10
CA GLU A 130 -13.23 -13.51 -8.58
C GLU A 130 -12.14 -12.46 -8.83
N LEU A 131 -12.50 -11.32 -9.43
CA LEU A 131 -11.57 -10.20 -9.63
C LEU A 131 -11.05 -9.64 -8.31
N GLU A 132 -11.91 -9.55 -7.28
CA GLU A 132 -11.49 -9.12 -5.95
C GLU A 132 -10.53 -10.13 -5.31
N ALA A 133 -10.84 -11.42 -5.38
CA ALA A 133 -9.97 -12.48 -4.86
C ALA A 133 -8.58 -12.47 -5.53
N LEU A 134 -8.54 -12.42 -6.87
CA LEU A 134 -7.29 -12.36 -7.63
C LEU A 134 -6.49 -11.08 -7.35
N SER A 135 -7.17 -9.94 -7.18
CA SER A 135 -6.50 -8.67 -6.83
C SER A 135 -5.84 -8.73 -5.46
N ASN A 136 -6.53 -9.31 -4.46
CA ASN A 136 -5.98 -9.49 -3.12
C ASN A 136 -4.80 -10.46 -3.15
N GLN A 137 -4.90 -11.55 -3.90
CA GLN A 137 -3.83 -12.53 -4.05
C GLN A 137 -2.59 -11.92 -4.73
N LEU A 138 -2.77 -11.04 -5.72
CA LEU A 138 -1.65 -10.29 -6.32
C LEU A 138 -0.95 -9.40 -5.29
N ALA A 139 -1.70 -8.66 -4.48
CA ALA A 139 -1.13 -7.80 -3.44
C ALA A 139 -0.33 -8.61 -2.40
N GLU A 140 -0.84 -9.77 -1.98
CA GLU A 140 -0.13 -10.67 -1.07
C GLU A 140 1.16 -11.22 -1.69
N LEU A 141 1.11 -11.63 -2.96
CA LEU A 141 2.28 -12.12 -3.70
C LEU A 141 3.32 -11.01 -3.89
N GLU A 142 2.89 -9.78 -4.18
CA GLU A 142 3.77 -8.62 -4.31
C GLU A 142 4.55 -8.35 -3.01
N GLU A 143 3.84 -8.29 -1.87
CA GLU A 143 4.48 -8.09 -0.57
C GLU A 143 5.44 -9.24 -0.24
N LYS A 144 5.02 -10.49 -0.47
CA LYS A 144 5.87 -11.65 -0.27
C LYS A 144 7.16 -11.58 -1.10
N MET A 145 7.07 -11.15 -2.37
CA MET A 145 8.25 -10.97 -3.23
C MET A 145 9.18 -9.86 -2.71
N LYS A 146 8.64 -8.74 -2.21
CA LYS A 146 9.45 -7.68 -1.61
C LYS A 146 10.27 -8.21 -0.44
N PHE A 147 9.67 -9.02 0.43
CA PHE A 147 10.37 -9.67 1.54
C PHE A 147 11.45 -10.64 1.07
N LEU A 148 11.15 -11.49 0.08
CA LEU A 148 12.09 -12.49 -0.43
C LEU A 148 13.32 -11.88 -1.14
N LEU A 149 13.21 -10.64 -1.62
CA LEU A 149 14.32 -9.91 -2.23
C LEU A 149 15.20 -9.18 -1.23
N LEU A 150 14.84 -9.16 0.05
CA LEU A 150 15.70 -8.62 1.08
C LEU A 150 16.90 -9.56 1.27
N PRO A 151 18.14 -9.05 1.25
CA PRO A 151 19.29 -9.85 1.63
C PRO A 151 19.08 -10.31 3.08
N SER A 152 19.36 -11.58 3.37
CA SER A 152 19.31 -12.06 4.75
C SER A 152 20.34 -11.32 5.60
N ASP A 153 19.89 -10.62 6.65
CA ASP A 153 20.81 -9.97 7.59
C ASP A 153 21.20 -11.01 8.67
N PRO A 154 22.50 -11.31 8.89
CA PRO A 154 22.94 -12.19 9.97
C PRO A 154 22.51 -11.71 11.38
N LEU A 155 22.03 -10.48 11.53
CA LEU A 155 21.51 -9.89 12.76
C LEU A 155 19.99 -9.98 12.90
N ASP A 156 19.23 -10.36 11.86
CA ASP A 156 17.76 -10.40 11.88
C ASP A 156 17.19 -11.28 12.99
N SER A 157 17.93 -12.32 13.40
CA SER A 157 17.51 -13.24 14.46
C SER A 157 17.78 -12.75 15.89
N ARG A 158 18.26 -11.51 16.06
CA ARG A 158 18.71 -10.99 17.37
C ARG A 158 17.80 -9.89 17.87
N ASN A 159 17.69 -9.77 19.20
CA ASN A 159 17.01 -8.64 19.83
C ASN A 159 17.80 -7.35 19.57
N ILE A 160 17.11 -6.26 19.26
CA ILE A 160 17.70 -4.93 19.14
C ILE A 160 17.45 -4.10 20.41
N LEU A 161 18.45 -3.31 20.81
CA LEU A 161 18.29 -2.27 21.82
C LEU A 161 18.14 -0.93 21.09
N LEU A 162 16.93 -0.39 21.10
CA LEU A 162 16.65 0.93 20.53
C LEU A 162 16.77 1.98 21.64
N GLU A 163 17.77 2.86 21.53
CA GLU A 163 17.91 4.01 22.42
C GLU A 163 17.45 5.28 21.71
N VAL A 164 16.42 5.94 22.24
CA VAL A 164 15.93 7.23 21.74
C VAL A 164 16.41 8.34 22.68
N ARG A 165 17.09 9.35 22.12
CA ARG A 165 17.60 10.51 22.85
C ARG A 165 17.07 11.81 22.23
N ALA A 166 16.73 12.79 23.05
CA ALA A 166 16.40 14.12 22.57
C ALA A 166 17.63 14.80 21.95
N GLY A 167 17.45 15.35 20.74
CA GLY A 167 18.47 16.11 20.02
C GLY A 167 18.48 17.59 20.42
N ALA A 168 18.98 18.46 19.53
CA ALA A 168 18.85 19.90 19.69
C ALA A 168 17.39 20.34 19.48
N GLY A 169 16.92 21.33 20.26
CA GLY A 169 15.54 21.81 20.19
C GLY A 169 14.78 21.80 21.52
N GLY A 170 15.46 21.68 22.67
CA GLY A 170 14.85 21.91 23.98
C GLY A 170 13.71 20.96 24.32
N ASP A 171 12.66 21.49 24.94
CA ASP A 171 11.51 20.71 25.41
C ASP A 171 10.76 20.05 24.24
N GLU A 172 10.75 20.69 23.06
CA GLU A 172 10.13 20.17 21.85
C GLU A 172 10.83 18.88 21.35
N ALA A 173 12.16 18.81 21.47
CA ALA A 173 12.92 17.61 21.10
C ALA A 173 12.64 16.44 22.07
N GLY A 174 12.38 16.74 23.35
CA GLY A 174 11.96 15.75 24.34
C GLY A 174 10.56 15.20 24.07
N ILE A 175 9.61 16.06 23.70
CA ILE A 175 8.25 15.66 23.32
C ILE A 175 8.29 14.78 22.07
N TRP A 176 9.05 15.15 21.04
CA TRP A 176 9.16 14.38 19.80
C TRP A 176 9.83 13.00 20.00
N ALA A 177 10.85 12.93 20.87
CA ALA A 177 11.43 11.66 21.29
C ALA A 177 10.41 10.77 22.03
N GLY A 178 9.55 11.39 22.84
CA GLY A 178 8.41 10.71 23.47
C GLY A 178 7.42 10.16 22.43
N ASP A 179 7.06 10.96 21.43
CA ASP A 179 6.14 10.56 20.35
C ASP A 179 6.69 9.40 19.51
N LEU A 180 8.02 9.33 19.30
CA LEU A 180 8.66 8.21 18.60
C LEU A 180 8.58 6.88 19.36
N VAL A 181 8.65 6.92 20.70
CA VAL A 181 8.62 5.74 21.56
C VAL A 181 7.19 5.39 21.98
N GLY A 182 6.26 6.34 21.90
CA GLY A 182 4.89 6.12 22.31
C GLY A 182 3.89 7.18 21.86
N ARG A 183 3.18 6.84 20.78
CA ARG A 183 1.75 6.52 20.88
C ARG A 183 1.49 5.08 20.48
#